data_AF-A0A6C0FP84-F1
#
_entry.id   AF-A0A6C0FP84-F1
#
_cell.length_a   1.000
_cell.length_b   1.000
_cell.length_c   1.000
_cell.angle_alpha   90.00
_cell.angle_beta   90.00
_cell.angle_gamma   90.00
#
_symmetry.space_group_name_H-M   'P 1'
#
loop_
_entity.id
_entity.type
_entity.pdbx_description
1 polymer ?
#
loop_
_entity_poly.entity_id
_entity_poly.type
_entity_poly.pdbx_seq_one_letter_code
_entity_poly.pdbx_strand_id
1 'polypeptide(L)'
;MLDSSSFPDALPVLSAGRHRNPRDGGCAMEWASLLAGERWSDHPACTDPLLAHLTRSVNDLVGDRAREALAHLVPTLVGLRGDDATWALEVASVSVRHAVRQARPVDRRDLVVAVLTLDHLLAASDARPPTRRRPATTALLATVPPGDAAWAERFTRAMGAPRRVRGLTRRVVEVSVATVAAAPDADDALVAMLSDAVGTCQGLARRPGRDAAAPEPAAPARPAEPTASTLVTRRG
;
A
#
# COMPACT_ATOMS: atom_id res chain seq x y z
N MET A 1 6.28 22.69 33.38
CA MET A 1 5.28 22.18 32.42
C MET A 1 6.04 21.26 31.49
N LEU A 2 5.82 19.94 31.58
CA LEU A 2 6.42 19.02 30.61
C LEU A 2 5.68 19.27 29.30
N ASP A 3 6.43 19.64 28.27
CA ASP A 3 5.93 19.80 26.93
C ASP A 3 5.29 18.48 26.49
N SER A 4 3.97 18.50 26.35
CA SER A 4 3.16 17.35 25.93
C SER A 4 2.97 17.30 24.42
N SER A 5 3.73 18.10 23.66
CA SER A 5 3.74 18.05 22.21
C SER A 5 4.20 16.66 21.74
N SER A 6 3.33 15.97 21.00
CA SER A 6 3.68 14.75 20.27
C SER A 6 4.57 15.04 19.05
N PHE A 7 4.76 16.32 18.70
CA PHE A 7 5.62 16.75 17.62
C PHE A 7 7.04 17.03 18.13
N PRO A 8 8.08 16.47 17.48
CA PRO A 8 9.46 16.71 17.86
C PRO A 8 9.87 18.15 17.56
N ASP A 9 10.81 18.69 18.35
CA ASP A 9 11.37 20.04 18.20
C ASP A 9 12.05 20.26 16.83
N ALA A 10 12.46 19.17 16.18
CA ALA A 10 13.02 19.16 14.83
C ALA A 10 12.56 17.89 14.09
N LEU A 11 12.45 17.98 12.75
CA LEU A 11 12.13 16.82 11.93
C LEU A 11 13.31 15.82 11.94
N PRO A 12 13.07 14.52 12.25
CA PRO A 12 14.11 13.49 12.28
C PRO A 12 14.75 13.30 10.92
N VAL A 13 16.07 13.13 10.82
CA VAL A 13 16.70 12.80 9.52
C VAL A 13 16.15 11.48 8.98
N LEU A 14 15.85 11.42 7.67
CA LEU A 14 15.43 10.17 7.03
C LEU A 14 16.60 9.17 6.99
N SER A 15 16.41 7.99 7.59
CA SER A 15 17.43 6.96 7.73
C SER A 15 16.87 5.55 7.51
N ALA A 16 17.77 4.61 7.18
CA ALA A 16 17.44 3.20 7.04
C ALA A 16 17.36 2.50 8.40
N GLY A 17 16.54 1.45 8.49
CA GLY A 17 16.48 0.57 9.64
C GLY A 17 15.44 0.97 10.69
N ARG A 18 15.63 0.48 11.93
CA ARG A 18 14.67 0.61 13.02
C ARG A 18 15.05 1.74 13.95
N HIS A 19 14.12 2.63 14.23
CA HIS A 19 14.30 3.74 15.16
C HIS A 19 13.36 3.56 16.35
N ARG A 20 13.85 3.84 17.57
CA ARG A 20 13.01 3.75 18.78
C ARG A 20 12.36 5.08 19.10
N ASN A 21 12.99 6.18 18.71
CA ASN A 21 12.50 7.52 18.95
C ASN A 21 12.98 8.49 17.84
N PRO A 22 12.29 9.64 17.66
CA PRO A 22 12.60 10.62 16.61
C PRO A 22 14.04 11.17 16.61
N ARG A 23 14.77 11.11 17.73
CA ARG A 23 16.15 11.61 17.80
C ARG A 23 17.16 10.65 17.17
N ASP A 24 16.79 9.39 16.98
CA ASP A 24 17.63 8.36 16.35
C ASP A 24 17.56 8.42 14.81
N GLY A 25 16.76 9.34 14.25
CA GLY A 25 16.34 9.33 12.85
C GLY A 25 14.93 8.75 12.68
N GLY A 26 14.50 8.59 11.44
CA GLY A 26 13.21 7.98 11.13
C GLY A 26 13.14 7.45 9.70
N CYS A 27 12.39 6.38 9.49
CA CYS A 27 12.01 5.95 8.14
C CYS A 27 10.84 6.80 7.61
N ALA A 28 10.61 6.73 6.31
CA ALA A 28 9.49 7.40 5.66
C ALA A 28 8.11 7.12 6.31
N MET A 29 7.88 5.92 6.84
CA MET A 29 6.59 5.58 7.50
C MET A 29 6.45 6.17 8.90
N GLU A 30 7.55 6.33 9.64
CA GLU A 30 7.52 7.03 10.93
C GLU A 30 7.22 8.52 10.73
N TRP A 31 7.81 9.15 9.70
CA TRP A 31 7.41 10.50 9.30
C TRP A 31 5.94 10.57 8.88
N ALA A 32 5.43 9.60 8.11
CA ALA A 32 4.02 9.56 7.74
C ALA A 32 3.10 9.47 8.97
N SER A 33 3.46 8.65 9.97
CA SER A 33 2.73 8.56 11.24
C SER A 33 2.69 9.91 11.98
N LEU A 34 3.83 10.61 12.01
CA LEU A 34 3.95 11.93 12.63
C LEU A 34 3.06 12.96 11.91
N LEU A 35 3.11 13.02 10.57
CA LEU A 35 2.29 13.94 9.78
C LEU A 35 0.79 13.66 9.89
N ALA A 36 0.40 12.39 10.09
CA ALA A 36 -0.98 12.00 10.33
C ALA A 36 -1.46 12.29 11.75
N GLY A 37 -0.59 12.75 12.65
CA GLY A 37 -0.90 12.93 14.08
C GLY A 37 -1.06 11.61 14.84
N GLU A 38 -0.54 10.51 14.28
CA GLU A 38 -0.54 9.21 14.92
C GLU A 38 0.63 9.04 15.90
N ARG A 39 0.58 7.96 16.69
CA ARG A 39 1.75 7.57 17.49
C ARG A 39 2.90 7.19 16.55
N TRP A 40 4.11 7.66 16.88
CA TRP A 40 5.34 7.30 16.17
C TRP A 40 5.45 5.80 15.92
N SER A 41 5.38 5.40 14.65
CA SER A 41 5.42 4.00 14.22
C SER A 41 5.79 3.89 12.75
N ASP A 42 6.57 2.85 12.42
CA ASP A 42 6.83 2.44 11.04
C ASP A 42 5.67 1.60 10.44
N HIS A 43 4.60 1.37 11.20
CA HIS A 43 3.36 0.71 10.76
C HIS A 43 2.14 1.63 11.00
N PRO A 44 2.09 2.83 10.39
CA PRO A 44 0.99 3.77 10.61
C PRO A 44 -0.36 3.22 10.11
N ALA A 45 -1.44 3.66 10.74
CA ALA A 45 -2.81 3.33 10.34
C ALA A 45 -3.26 4.16 9.11
N CYS A 46 -2.66 5.34 8.90
CA CYS A 46 -3.00 6.25 7.81
C CYS A 46 -2.63 5.74 6.42
N THR A 47 -1.84 4.67 6.32
CA THR A 47 -1.32 4.12 5.06
C THR A 47 -1.68 2.64 4.95
N ASP A 48 -2.02 2.18 3.75
CA ASP A 48 -2.27 0.75 3.50
C ASP A 48 -1.07 -0.11 3.94
N PRO A 49 -1.27 -1.22 4.69
CA PRO A 49 -0.18 -2.03 5.23
C PRO A 49 0.80 -2.54 4.18
N LEU A 50 0.35 -2.86 2.96
CA LEU A 50 1.27 -3.32 1.92
C LEU A 50 2.03 -2.17 1.28
N LEU A 51 1.41 -1.01 1.10
CA LEU A 51 2.08 0.20 0.66
C LEU A 51 3.12 0.68 1.70
N ALA A 52 2.78 0.63 2.98
CA ALA A 52 3.68 0.92 4.09
C ALA A 52 4.86 -0.08 4.12
N HIS A 53 4.60 -1.36 3.85
CA HIS A 53 5.65 -2.37 3.72
C HIS A 53 6.60 -2.07 2.55
N LEU A 54 6.07 -1.80 1.35
CA LEU A 54 6.87 -1.40 0.19
C LEU A 54 7.70 -0.16 0.50
N THR A 55 7.10 0.86 1.12
CA THR A 55 7.77 2.11 1.47
C THR A 55 8.98 1.87 2.38
N ARG A 56 8.83 1.05 3.43
CA ARG A 56 9.94 0.71 4.32
C ARG A 56 11.03 -0.06 3.59
N SER A 57 10.66 -1.05 2.78
CA SER A 57 11.65 -1.82 2.00
C SER A 57 12.43 -0.94 1.03
N VAL A 58 11.79 0.05 0.39
CA VAL A 58 12.48 1.03 -0.46
C VAL A 58 13.36 1.95 0.39
N ASN A 59 12.84 2.53 1.47
CA ASN A 59 13.60 3.39 2.39
C ASN A 59 14.91 2.75 2.89
N ASP A 60 14.86 1.46 3.20
CA ASP A 60 15.98 0.70 3.74
C ASP A 60 17.03 0.33 2.69
N LEU A 61 16.67 0.34 1.40
CA LEU A 61 17.54 -0.11 0.32
C LEU A 61 18.13 1.04 -0.50
N VAL A 62 17.47 2.21 -0.52
CA VAL A 62 18.00 3.37 -1.25
C VAL A 62 19.14 4.05 -0.50
N GLY A 63 20.10 4.59 -1.26
CA GLY A 63 21.16 5.45 -0.72
C GLY A 63 20.63 6.76 -0.16
N ASP A 64 21.47 7.47 0.62
CA ASP A 64 21.07 8.69 1.33
C ASP A 64 20.53 9.78 0.39
N ARG A 65 21.17 9.97 -0.77
CA ARG A 65 20.73 10.95 -1.78
C ARG A 65 19.34 10.62 -2.33
N ALA A 66 19.08 9.36 -2.64
CA ALA A 66 17.77 8.93 -3.13
C ALA A 66 16.71 8.95 -2.02
N ARG A 67 17.13 8.80 -0.75
CA ARG A 67 16.24 8.94 0.40
C ARG A 67 15.67 10.35 0.56
N GLU A 68 16.40 11.38 0.13
CA GLU A 68 15.86 12.75 0.07
C GLU A 68 14.63 12.86 -0.84
N ALA A 69 14.61 12.12 -1.97
CA ALA A 69 13.45 12.08 -2.85
C ALA A 69 12.21 11.48 -2.16
N LEU A 70 12.42 10.55 -1.20
CA LEU A 70 11.33 10.00 -0.40
C LEU A 70 10.68 11.04 0.51
N ALA A 71 11.44 12.04 0.99
CA ALA A 71 10.90 13.11 1.84
C ALA A 71 9.76 13.87 1.14
N HIS A 72 9.85 14.08 -0.18
CA HIS A 72 8.81 14.71 -0.97
C HIS A 72 7.59 13.80 -1.19
N LEU A 73 7.78 12.48 -1.14
CA LEU A 73 6.71 11.51 -1.31
C LEU A 73 5.92 11.26 -0.02
N VAL A 74 6.57 11.37 1.14
CA VAL A 74 5.99 11.06 2.46
C VAL A 74 4.63 11.74 2.71
N PRO A 75 4.44 13.07 2.48
CA PRO A 75 3.15 13.70 2.70
C PRO A 75 2.02 13.09 1.86
N THR A 76 2.34 12.54 0.69
CA THR A 76 1.37 11.95 -0.22
C THR A 76 0.91 10.54 0.17
N LEU A 77 1.60 9.90 1.12
CA LEU A 77 1.24 8.60 1.68
C LEU A 77 0.14 8.71 2.76
N VAL A 78 0.02 9.88 3.39
CA VAL A 78 -0.95 10.12 4.46
C VAL A 78 -2.37 10.01 3.91
N GLY A 79 -3.18 9.15 4.53
CA GLY A 79 -4.56 8.91 4.13
C GLY A 79 -4.72 7.92 2.97
N LEU A 80 -3.63 7.39 2.41
CA LEU A 80 -3.69 6.34 1.38
C LEU A 80 -3.95 4.97 2.00
N ARG A 81 -5.17 4.81 2.55
CA ARG A 81 -5.62 3.60 3.21
C ARG A 81 -6.76 2.93 2.44
N GLY A 82 -6.52 1.71 1.98
CA GLY A 82 -7.55 0.85 1.41
C GLY A 82 -8.33 0.07 2.46
N ASP A 83 -9.56 -0.30 2.14
CA ASP A 83 -10.45 -1.14 2.95
C ASP A 83 -10.71 -2.52 2.32
N ASP A 84 -10.15 -2.78 1.12
CA ASP A 84 -10.35 -4.03 0.38
C ASP A 84 -9.03 -4.68 -0.09
N ALA A 85 -9.15 -5.90 -0.61
CA ALA A 85 -8.00 -6.65 -1.14
C ALA A 85 -7.43 -6.07 -2.45
N THR A 86 -8.16 -5.20 -3.15
CA THR A 86 -7.74 -4.60 -4.43
C THR A 86 -6.48 -3.78 -4.23
N TRP A 87 -6.38 -3.01 -3.14
CA TRP A 87 -5.20 -2.19 -2.84
C TRP A 87 -3.92 -3.03 -2.77
N ALA A 88 -3.95 -4.13 -2.02
CA ALA A 88 -2.81 -5.02 -1.91
C ALA A 88 -2.44 -5.69 -3.25
N LEU A 89 -3.43 -6.03 -4.07
CA LEU A 89 -3.19 -6.60 -5.40
C LEU A 89 -2.59 -5.56 -6.36
N GLU A 90 -3.04 -4.31 -6.32
CA GLU A 90 -2.54 -3.23 -7.17
C GLU A 90 -1.11 -2.84 -6.80
N VAL A 91 -0.79 -2.70 -5.50
CA VAL A 91 0.59 -2.45 -5.04
C VAL A 91 1.51 -3.57 -5.53
N ALA A 92 1.14 -4.84 -5.32
CA ALA A 92 1.93 -5.97 -5.79
C ALA A 92 2.05 -5.99 -7.32
N SER A 93 0.98 -5.64 -8.04
CA SER A 93 0.96 -5.60 -9.51
C SER A 93 1.89 -4.53 -10.05
N VAL A 94 1.96 -3.35 -9.43
CA VAL A 94 2.91 -2.30 -9.82
C VAL A 94 4.34 -2.74 -9.54
N SER A 95 4.61 -3.26 -8.34
CA SER A 95 5.95 -3.71 -7.96
C SER A 95 6.51 -4.77 -8.90
N VAL A 96 5.71 -5.80 -9.23
CA VAL A 96 6.20 -6.88 -10.11
C VAL A 96 6.43 -6.42 -11.55
N ARG A 97 5.67 -5.43 -12.05
CA ARG A 97 5.89 -4.87 -13.38
C ARG A 97 7.23 -4.16 -13.46
N HIS A 98 7.64 -3.45 -12.40
CA HIS A 98 8.98 -2.87 -12.29
C HIS A 98 10.05 -3.96 -12.23
N ALA A 99 9.83 -5.01 -11.44
CA ALA A 99 10.76 -6.13 -11.35
C ALA A 99 10.99 -6.87 -12.69
N VAL A 100 9.93 -7.09 -13.48
CA VAL A 100 10.06 -7.74 -14.80
C VAL A 100 10.97 -6.96 -15.75
N ARG A 101 10.96 -5.62 -15.69
CA ARG A 101 11.83 -4.77 -16.53
C ARG A 101 13.31 -4.91 -16.16
N GLN A 102 13.61 -5.25 -14.90
CA GLN A 102 14.96 -5.45 -14.38
C GLN A 102 15.34 -6.94 -14.27
N ALA A 103 14.47 -7.84 -14.72
CA ALA A 103 14.62 -9.26 -14.47
C ALA A 103 15.78 -9.88 -15.25
N ARG A 104 16.66 -10.56 -14.50
CA ARG A 104 17.66 -11.48 -15.07
C ARG A 104 16.96 -12.65 -15.75
N PRO A 105 17.59 -13.29 -16.77
CA PRO A 105 16.97 -14.41 -17.49
C PRO A 105 16.48 -15.55 -16.58
N VAL A 106 17.19 -15.85 -15.49
CA VAL A 106 16.85 -16.94 -14.57
C VAL A 106 15.58 -16.66 -13.75
N ASP A 107 15.31 -15.40 -13.39
CA ASP A 107 14.19 -15.03 -12.52
C ASP A 107 12.93 -14.63 -13.31
N ARG A 108 13.09 -14.34 -14.61
CA ARG A 108 12.06 -13.71 -15.44
C ARG A 108 10.76 -14.50 -15.51
N ARG A 109 10.84 -15.82 -15.65
CA ARG A 109 9.66 -16.68 -15.80
C ARG A 109 8.76 -16.61 -14.57
N ASP A 110 9.35 -16.64 -13.38
CA ASP A 110 8.60 -16.60 -12.12
C ASP A 110 7.93 -15.22 -11.92
N LEU A 111 8.63 -14.14 -12.27
CA LEU A 111 8.07 -12.79 -12.23
C LEU A 111 6.92 -12.61 -13.23
N VAL A 112 7.03 -13.21 -14.42
CA VAL A 112 5.94 -13.20 -15.41
C VAL A 112 4.75 -14.02 -14.94
N VAL A 113 4.96 -15.16 -14.28
CA VAL A 113 3.88 -15.92 -13.62
C VAL A 113 3.19 -15.08 -12.55
N ALA A 114 3.95 -14.32 -11.74
CA ALA A 114 3.39 -13.42 -10.75
C ALA A 114 2.55 -12.29 -11.38
N VAL A 115 3.01 -11.67 -12.48
CA VAL A 115 2.22 -10.70 -13.26
C VAL A 115 0.90 -11.29 -13.73
N LEU A 116 0.93 -12.47 -14.37
CA LEU A 116 -0.26 -13.12 -14.90
C LEU A 116 -1.25 -13.53 -13.79
N THR A 117 -0.71 -13.99 -12.66
CA THR A 117 -1.51 -14.35 -11.48
C THR A 117 -2.22 -13.14 -10.89
N LEU A 118 -1.52 -12.01 -10.73
CA LEU A 118 -2.10 -10.77 -10.21
C LEU A 118 -3.12 -10.16 -11.18
N ASP A 119 -2.84 -10.16 -12.49
CA ASP A 119 -3.80 -9.70 -13.51
C ASP A 119 -5.12 -10.48 -13.47
N HIS A 120 -5.03 -11.81 -13.26
CA HIS A 120 -6.18 -12.68 -13.10
C HIS A 120 -6.97 -12.37 -11.82
N LEU A 121 -6.29 -12.17 -10.68
CA LEU A 121 -6.94 -11.83 -9.41
C LEU A 121 -7.60 -10.44 -9.45
N LEU A 122 -7.05 -9.50 -10.20
CA LEU A 122 -7.61 -8.16 -10.41
C LEU A 122 -8.77 -8.12 -11.40
N ALA A 123 -9.07 -9.22 -12.11
CA ALA A 123 -10.12 -9.23 -13.12
C ALA A 123 -11.51 -8.93 -12.52
N ALA A 124 -11.79 -9.42 -11.31
CA ALA A 124 -13.05 -9.17 -10.62
C ALA A 124 -13.23 -7.69 -10.26
N SER A 125 -12.21 -7.04 -9.69
CA SER A 125 -12.26 -5.61 -9.34
C SER A 125 -12.31 -4.69 -10.56
N ASP A 126 -11.88 -5.17 -11.72
CA ASP A 126 -11.98 -4.49 -13.01
C ASP A 126 -13.33 -4.69 -13.73
N ALA A 127 -14.24 -5.51 -13.19
CA ALA A 127 -15.40 -6.01 -13.92
C ALA A 127 -15.02 -6.60 -15.31
N ARG A 128 -13.88 -7.30 -15.36
CA ARG A 128 -13.27 -7.87 -16.57
C ARG A 128 -13.30 -9.40 -16.52
N PRO A 129 -13.54 -10.10 -17.65
CA PRO A 129 -13.41 -11.55 -17.67
C PRO A 129 -11.96 -11.98 -17.39
N PRO A 130 -11.70 -13.01 -16.56
CA PRO A 130 -10.34 -13.39 -16.17
C PRO A 130 -9.44 -13.91 -17.31
N THR A 131 -10.01 -14.17 -18.48
CA THR A 131 -9.30 -14.59 -19.70
C THR A 131 -8.74 -13.41 -20.50
N ARG A 132 -9.25 -12.19 -20.28
CA ARG A 132 -8.82 -10.98 -21.00
C ARG A 132 -7.82 -10.23 -20.14
N ARG A 133 -6.57 -10.04 -20.59
CA ARG A 133 -5.53 -9.30 -19.83
C ARG A 133 -5.78 -7.80 -19.78
N ARG A 134 -5.25 -7.11 -18.76
CA ARG A 134 -5.15 -5.64 -18.79
C ARG A 134 -4.22 -5.18 -19.92
N PRO A 135 -4.46 -3.99 -20.52
CA PRO A 135 -3.54 -3.41 -21.51
C PRO A 135 -2.10 -3.28 -21.01
N ALA A 136 -1.92 -2.88 -19.74
CA ALA A 136 -0.60 -2.76 -19.12
C ALA A 136 0.14 -4.11 -19.03
N THR A 137 -0.58 -5.20 -18.76
CA THR A 137 -0.03 -6.56 -18.74
C THR A 137 0.35 -7.00 -20.15
N THR A 138 -0.52 -6.78 -21.14
CA THR A 138 -0.23 -7.08 -22.55
C THR A 138 1.01 -6.32 -23.04
N ALA A 139 1.11 -5.03 -22.74
CA ALA A 139 2.26 -4.21 -23.13
C ALA A 139 3.56 -4.69 -22.48
N LEU A 140 3.52 -5.08 -21.20
CA LEU A 140 4.70 -5.63 -20.51
C LEU A 140 5.15 -6.97 -21.12
N LEU A 141 4.22 -7.88 -21.43
CA LEU A 141 4.57 -9.18 -22.02
C LEU A 141 5.18 -9.04 -23.41
N ALA A 142 4.84 -7.97 -24.15
CA ALA A 142 5.45 -7.67 -25.44
C ALA A 142 6.94 -7.31 -25.33
N THR A 143 7.44 -6.90 -24.15
CA THR A 143 8.86 -6.63 -23.92
C THR A 143 9.63 -7.85 -23.41
N VAL A 144 8.95 -8.96 -23.14
CA VAL A 144 9.55 -10.21 -22.64
C VAL A 144 9.81 -11.16 -23.80
N PRO A 145 10.90 -11.96 -23.79
CA PRO A 145 11.12 -12.98 -24.81
C PRO A 145 9.88 -13.89 -24.99
N PRO A 146 9.40 -14.12 -26.22
CA PRO A 146 8.14 -14.84 -26.45
C PRO A 146 8.11 -16.24 -25.83
N GLY A 147 9.26 -16.93 -25.76
CA GLY A 147 9.37 -18.24 -25.13
C GLY A 147 9.10 -18.22 -23.62
N ASP A 148 9.57 -17.20 -22.91
CA ASP A 148 9.36 -17.06 -21.47
C ASP A 148 7.91 -16.68 -21.17
N ALA A 149 7.34 -15.75 -21.96
CA ALA A 149 5.92 -15.39 -21.85
C ALA A 149 5.02 -16.60 -22.11
N ALA A 150 5.22 -17.32 -23.22
CA ALA A 150 4.42 -18.49 -23.56
C ALA A 150 4.55 -19.62 -22.53
N TRP A 151 5.74 -19.82 -21.96
CA TRP A 151 5.95 -20.77 -20.87
C TRP A 151 5.14 -20.37 -19.63
N ALA A 152 5.27 -19.12 -19.18
CA ALA A 152 4.59 -18.62 -17.98
C ALA A 152 3.06 -18.67 -18.12
N GLU A 153 2.55 -18.42 -19.32
CA GLU A 153 1.12 -18.56 -19.64
C GLU A 153 0.63 -20.00 -19.51
N ARG A 154 1.37 -20.98 -20.06
CA ARG A 154 1.03 -22.40 -19.92
C ARG A 154 1.08 -22.83 -18.46
N PHE A 155 2.12 -22.43 -17.74
CA PHE A 155 2.29 -22.74 -16.32
C PHE A 155 1.14 -22.17 -15.48
N THR A 156 0.84 -20.88 -15.63
CA THR A 156 -0.24 -20.20 -14.89
C THR A 156 -1.59 -20.83 -15.19
N ARG A 157 -1.87 -21.19 -16.46
CA ARG A 157 -3.11 -21.87 -16.84
C ARG A 157 -3.22 -23.26 -16.21
N ALA A 158 -2.12 -24.02 -16.16
CA ALA A 158 -2.10 -25.35 -15.56
C ALA A 158 -2.29 -25.29 -14.03
N MET A 159 -1.74 -24.27 -13.37
CA MET A 159 -1.88 -24.08 -11.93
C MET A 159 -3.26 -23.55 -11.51
N GLY A 160 -3.92 -22.78 -12.39
CA GLY A 160 -5.21 -22.15 -12.13
C GLY A 160 -5.14 -21.02 -11.10
N ALA A 161 -6.31 -20.54 -10.65
CA ALA A 161 -6.38 -19.48 -9.65
C ALA A 161 -5.83 -19.96 -8.29
N PRO A 162 -4.98 -19.17 -7.61
CA PRO A 162 -4.42 -19.57 -6.33
C PRO A 162 -5.53 -19.72 -5.28
N ARG A 163 -5.55 -20.87 -4.59
CA ARG A 163 -6.53 -21.17 -3.52
C ARG A 163 -6.33 -20.33 -2.26
N ARG A 164 -5.11 -19.79 -2.05
CA ARG A 164 -4.77 -18.94 -0.91
C ARG A 164 -4.01 -17.71 -1.40
N VAL A 165 -4.63 -16.55 -1.27
CA VAL A 165 -4.01 -15.25 -1.63
C VAL A 165 -3.29 -14.62 -0.42
N ARG A 166 -3.56 -15.11 0.79
CA ARG A 166 -2.93 -14.60 2.01
C ARG A 166 -1.40 -14.71 1.92
N GLY A 167 -0.73 -13.57 2.05
CA GLY A 167 0.74 -13.47 1.99
C GLY A 167 1.32 -13.45 0.57
N LEU A 168 0.53 -13.75 -0.48
CA LEU A 168 0.99 -13.73 -1.86
C LEU A 168 1.50 -12.35 -2.25
N THR A 169 0.69 -11.31 -2.03
CA THR A 169 1.01 -9.92 -2.43
C THR A 169 2.27 -9.43 -1.73
N ARG A 170 2.42 -9.71 -0.43
CA ARG A 170 3.63 -9.40 0.33
C ARG A 170 4.86 -10.09 -0.25
N ARG A 171 4.78 -11.40 -0.53
CA ARG A 171 5.90 -12.15 -1.11
C ARG A 171 6.28 -11.61 -2.50
N VAL A 172 5.29 -11.27 -3.33
CA VAL A 172 5.54 -10.67 -4.64
C VAL A 172 6.24 -9.32 -4.49
N VAL A 173 5.80 -8.46 -3.56
CA VAL A 173 6.48 -7.20 -3.26
C VAL A 173 7.93 -7.43 -2.82
N GLU A 174 8.17 -8.34 -1.87
CA GLU A 174 9.54 -8.66 -1.38
C GLU A 174 10.47 -9.10 -2.53
N VAL A 175 10.02 -10.03 -3.38
CA VAL A 175 10.81 -10.51 -4.54
C VAL A 175 11.02 -9.40 -5.56
N SER A 176 10.00 -8.57 -5.79
CA SER A 176 10.05 -7.47 -6.75
C SER A 176 11.06 -6.41 -6.33
N VAL A 177 11.03 -6.02 -5.05
CA VAL A 177 11.99 -5.08 -4.47
C VAL A 177 13.40 -5.63 -4.55
N ALA A 178 13.62 -6.90 -4.18
CA ALA A 178 14.93 -7.53 -4.26
C ALA A 178 15.48 -7.58 -5.71
N THR A 179 14.59 -7.82 -6.69
CA THR A 179 14.97 -7.84 -8.11
C THR A 179 15.39 -6.45 -8.58
N VAL A 180 14.62 -5.41 -8.23
CA VAL A 180 14.95 -4.03 -8.64
C VAL A 180 16.18 -3.49 -7.92
N ALA A 181 16.35 -3.83 -6.64
CA ALA A 181 17.53 -3.45 -5.86
C ALA A 181 18.85 -4.06 -6.38
N ALA A 182 18.78 -5.14 -7.16
CA ALA A 182 19.93 -5.76 -7.79
C ALA A 182 20.32 -5.13 -9.15
N ALA A 183 19.57 -4.13 -9.63
CA ALA A 183 19.85 -3.46 -10.89
C ALA A 183 20.94 -2.38 -10.73
N PRO A 184 21.69 -2.02 -11.80
CA PRO A 184 22.72 -0.97 -11.74
C PRO A 184 22.22 0.39 -11.24
N ASP A 185 20.99 0.77 -11.61
CA ASP A 185 20.35 2.03 -11.23
C ASP A 185 19.26 1.80 -10.16
N ALA A 186 19.59 0.98 -9.15
CA ALA A 186 18.66 0.50 -8.13
C ALA A 186 17.89 1.63 -7.43
N ASP A 187 18.59 2.70 -7.03
CA ASP A 187 17.98 3.82 -6.29
C ASP A 187 16.83 4.46 -7.08
N ASP A 188 17.10 4.92 -8.30
CA ASP A 188 16.10 5.55 -9.15
C ASP A 188 14.96 4.59 -9.51
N ALA A 189 15.28 3.32 -9.74
CA ALA A 189 14.29 2.30 -10.07
C ALA A 189 13.37 1.96 -8.87
N LEU A 190 13.90 1.92 -7.65
CA LEU A 190 13.13 1.72 -6.42
C LEU A 190 12.24 2.93 -6.11
N VAL A 191 12.77 4.15 -6.27
CA VAL A 191 11.99 5.40 -6.10
C VAL A 191 10.86 5.46 -7.14
N ALA A 192 11.13 5.12 -8.40
CA ALA A 192 10.11 5.06 -9.45
C ALA A 192 9.03 4.00 -9.15
N MET A 193 9.42 2.81 -8.67
CA MET A 193 8.49 1.77 -8.26
C MET A 193 7.54 2.25 -7.15
N LEU A 194 8.08 2.88 -6.11
CA LEU A 194 7.28 3.40 -5.00
C LEU A 194 6.37 4.54 -5.47
N SER A 195 6.88 5.45 -6.29
CA SER A 195 6.11 6.58 -6.84
C SER A 195 4.91 6.10 -7.66
N ASP A 196 5.10 5.10 -8.53
CA ASP A 196 4.01 4.49 -9.31
C ASP A 196 2.99 3.77 -8.41
N ALA A 197 3.44 3.13 -7.33
CA ALA A 197 2.56 2.47 -6.37
C ALA A 197 1.70 3.49 -5.62
N VAL A 198 2.32 4.59 -5.16
CA VAL A 198 1.61 5.73 -4.55
C VAL A 198 0.60 6.32 -5.51
N GLY A 199 0.99 6.61 -6.76
CA GLY A 199 0.08 7.14 -7.79
C GLY A 199 -1.10 6.20 -8.07
N THR A 200 -0.85 4.88 -8.08
CA THR A 200 -1.91 3.87 -8.23
C THR A 200 -2.88 3.92 -7.06
N CYS A 201 -2.37 3.96 -5.82
CA CYS A 201 -3.18 4.08 -4.61
C CYS A 201 -3.99 5.40 -4.55
N GLN A 202 -3.41 6.52 -4.98
CA GLN A 202 -4.13 7.79 -5.13
C GLN A 202 -5.27 7.68 -6.15
N GLY A 203 -5.05 6.97 -7.26
CA GLY A 203 -6.09 6.68 -8.24
C GLY A 203 -7.23 5.83 -7.67
N LEU A 204 -6.90 4.85 -6.81
CA LEU A 204 -7.90 4.05 -6.10
C LEU A 204 -8.70 4.87 -5.09
N ALA A 205 -8.04 5.75 -4.34
CA ALA A 205 -8.68 6.61 -3.35
C ALA A 205 -9.69 7.58 -3.99
N ARG A 206 -9.41 8.08 -5.19
CA ARG A 206 -10.30 9.00 -5.93
C ARG A 206 -11.50 8.32 -6.61
N ARG A 207 -11.62 6.99 -6.58
CA ARG A 207 -12.73 6.30 -7.26
C ARG A 207 -14.07 6.70 -6.61
N PRO A 208 -15.03 7.25 -7.38
CA PRO A 208 -16.31 7.68 -6.83
C PRO A 208 -17.06 6.48 -6.24
N GLY A 209 -17.46 6.60 -4.96
CA GLY A 209 -18.14 5.55 -4.19
C GLY A 209 -17.59 5.26 -2.80
N ARG A 210 -16.48 5.91 -2.38
CA ARG A 210 -15.86 5.71 -1.05
C ARG A 210 -15.86 6.91 -0.10
N ASP A 211 -16.20 8.12 -0.57
CA ASP A 211 -16.28 9.33 0.27
C ASP A 211 -17.62 9.49 1.04
N ALA A 212 -18.52 8.50 0.98
CA ALA A 212 -19.85 8.58 1.59
C ALA A 212 -19.97 7.99 3.01
N ALA A 213 -18.87 7.96 3.78
CA ALA A 213 -18.90 7.57 5.19
C ALA A 213 -18.07 8.52 6.07
N ALA A 214 -18.34 9.81 5.97
CA ALA A 214 -18.09 10.68 7.12
C ALA A 214 -19.04 10.23 8.24
N PRO A 215 -18.57 10.00 9.48
CA PRO A 215 -19.46 9.74 10.60
C PRO A 215 -20.33 10.99 10.81
N GLU A 216 -21.64 10.81 10.66
CA GLU A 216 -22.63 11.83 10.97
C GLU A 216 -22.40 12.30 12.42
N PRO A 217 -22.25 13.61 12.68
CA PRO A 217 -22.01 14.09 14.04
C PRO A 217 -23.21 13.69 14.90
N ALA A 218 -22.94 12.95 15.97
CA ALA A 218 -23.95 12.46 16.89
C ALA A 218 -24.87 13.62 17.34
N ALA A 219 -26.15 13.50 17.03
CA ALA A 219 -27.15 14.47 17.44
C ALA A 219 -27.11 14.64 18.98
N PRO A 220 -27.17 15.87 19.49
CA PRO A 220 -27.11 16.10 20.93
C PRO A 220 -28.30 15.43 21.61
N ALA A 221 -28.00 14.66 22.66
CA ALA A 221 -29.00 13.99 23.49
C ALA A 221 -30.00 15.02 24.03
N ARG A 222 -31.28 14.80 23.74
CA ARG A 222 -32.37 15.60 24.32
C ARG A 222 -32.40 15.41 25.84
N PRO A 223 -32.54 16.47 26.64
CA PRO A 223 -32.70 16.33 28.08
C PRO A 223 -34.02 15.61 28.40
N ALA A 224 -33.97 14.71 29.37
CA ALA A 224 -35.13 13.96 29.84
C ALA A 224 -36.14 14.90 30.49
N GLU A 225 -37.39 14.86 30.04
CA GLU A 225 -38.51 15.55 30.69
C GLU A 225 -38.86 14.85 32.01
N PRO A 226 -39.18 15.61 33.08
CA PRO A 226 -39.57 15.04 34.36
C PRO A 226 -41.00 14.47 34.29
N THR A 227 -41.14 13.20 34.60
CA THR A 227 -42.43 12.52 34.73
C THR A 227 -43.20 13.05 35.94
N ALA A 228 -44.30 13.76 35.67
CA ALA A 228 -45.31 14.11 36.68
C ALA A 228 -46.53 13.19 36.54
N SER A 229 -46.81 12.38 37.56
CA SER A 229 -48.16 11.87 37.91
C SER A 229 -48.09 10.87 39.06
N THR A 230 -49.05 10.73 39.97
CA THR A 230 -50.23 11.50 40.38
C THR A 230 -50.68 10.83 41.69
N LEU A 231 -51.05 11.62 42.69
CA LEU A 231 -51.64 11.15 43.95
C LEU A 231 -52.92 10.34 43.71
N VAL A 232 -52.98 9.12 44.26
CA VAL A 232 -54.22 8.35 44.38
C VAL A 232 -54.84 8.67 45.74
N THR A 233 -55.93 9.43 45.73
CA THR A 233 -56.90 9.48 46.84
C THR A 233 -57.73 8.19 46.86
N ARG A 234 -57.65 7.41 47.95
CA ARG A 234 -58.63 6.36 48.28
C ARG A 234 -59.60 6.89 49.33
N ARG A 235 -60.90 6.75 49.02
CA ARG A 235 -62.03 6.91 49.93
C ARG A 235 -61.98 5.85 51.04
N GLY A 236 -62.31 6.30 52.24
CA GLY A 236 -62.71 5.54 53.43
C GLY A 236 -63.32 6.54 54.39
#